data_AF-A0A0B5HMW6-F1
#
_entry.id   AF-A0A0B5HMW6-F1
#
_cell.length_a   1.000
_cell.length_b   1.000
_cell.length_c   1.000
_cell.angle_alpha   90.00
_cell.angle_beta   90.00
_cell.angle_gamma   90.00
#
_symmetry.space_group_name_H-M   'P 1'
#
loop_
_entity.id
_entity.type
_entity.pdbx_description
1 polymer ?
#
loop_
_entity_poly.entity_id
_entity_poly.type
_entity_poly.pdbx_seq_one_letter_code
_entity_poly.pdbx_strand_id
1 'polypeptide(L)'
;MARTAPARMLRRIVAEHSTETAIGGPSRRTVLGGLAAGVGLAATTAVGAAGPARADTAPRPVIAIVGAGIAGLNAALRLADHGIAATVYEADTRVGGRIHSNPAGSYWGDGQSSEWGGELIDTGHTHMQNLAARFGLPLDDLRAAEPAGATEVYRFDGAYYTYARASADFKKLKPVIQQDLATFDWPVAWDAANSPGAVALSNMSIHDWIATRVPGGHASPFGQLLDVAYTTEFGMDTASSSALGIIGMLGYQPTPNGFALFGESDTRYRVRGGNQRLPQAVAAALPPGTVRHGWRLQSVAAAPGGRQLLTFTASGCTQTVLADHTILALPVGILQRLDLSAAGFDSRKLAGIAAARMGQNCKLSLQFDTRHWNASGPWGIAGGSTMSDTGYQTSWDSSRAQPGGKGILTVYAGGSHAADFTPATPFRTAADPQIAGYAWAALAQLEPVFPGLTAHWTGKATLAAWPLNPNAYGSYAGMPLGYAHQYGGYEGVRQGNTHFAGEHTSAMAQGYMEGGAESGERAADEVLTDLGVL
;
A
#
# COMPACT_ATOMS: atom_id res chain seq x y z
N MET A 1 -23.14 31.50 -3.46
CA MET A 1 -21.67 31.55 -3.29
C MET A 1 -21.19 30.26 -2.64
N ALA A 2 -21.16 29.15 -3.39
CA ALA A 2 -20.69 27.85 -2.93
C ALA A 2 -19.23 27.68 -3.39
N ARG A 3 -18.28 27.78 -2.45
CA ARG A 3 -16.85 27.51 -2.69
C ARG A 3 -16.47 26.22 -1.94
N THR A 4 -16.11 25.20 -2.73
CA THR A 4 -14.98 24.25 -2.55
C THR A 4 -15.04 23.07 -1.56
N ALA A 5 -14.82 21.86 -2.12
CA ALA A 5 -14.09 20.73 -1.52
C ALA A 5 -12.71 20.49 -2.19
N PRO A 6 -12.52 20.58 -3.54
CA PRO A 6 -11.21 20.34 -4.17
C PRO A 6 -10.15 21.38 -3.79
N ALA A 7 -10.56 22.63 -3.55
CA ALA A 7 -9.64 23.67 -3.11
C ALA A 7 -9.19 23.52 -1.65
N ARG A 8 -9.82 22.68 -0.82
CA ARG A 8 -9.31 22.39 0.53
C ARG A 8 -8.24 21.30 0.50
N MET A 9 -8.37 20.30 -0.36
CA MET A 9 -7.35 19.27 -0.56
C MET A 9 -6.08 19.87 -1.21
N LEU A 10 -6.25 20.67 -2.26
CA LEU A 10 -5.14 21.42 -2.87
C LEU A 10 -4.56 22.52 -1.96
N ARG A 11 -5.39 23.21 -1.15
CA ARG A 11 -4.85 24.18 -0.17
C ARG A 11 -4.17 23.52 1.02
N ARG A 12 -4.50 22.28 1.37
CA ARG A 12 -3.80 21.54 2.43
C ARG A 12 -2.40 21.14 1.94
N ILE A 13 -2.30 20.60 0.72
CA ILE A 13 -1.03 20.28 0.05
C ILE A 13 -0.16 21.54 -0.15
N VAL A 14 -0.76 22.70 -0.49
CA VAL A 14 -0.03 23.97 -0.68
C VAL A 14 0.27 24.70 0.64
N ALA A 15 -0.61 24.61 1.66
CA ALA A 15 -0.38 25.24 2.96
C ALA A 15 0.69 24.48 3.77
N GLU A 16 0.72 23.14 3.68
CA GLU A 16 1.78 22.31 4.27
C GLU A 16 3.15 22.61 3.62
N HIS A 17 3.17 22.95 2.32
CA HIS A 17 4.39 23.45 1.64
C HIS A 17 4.81 24.89 2.03
N SER A 18 3.88 25.71 2.51
CA SER A 18 4.14 27.13 2.81
C SER A 18 4.62 27.35 4.26
N THR A 19 4.42 26.38 5.15
CA THR A 19 4.87 26.45 6.55
C THR A 19 6.22 25.78 6.80
N GLU A 20 6.74 24.96 5.89
CA GLU A 20 8.11 24.40 5.98
C GLU A 20 9.19 25.25 5.29
N THR A 21 8.81 26.30 4.55
CA THR A 21 9.76 27.21 3.87
C THR A 21 10.12 28.48 4.65
N ALA A 22 9.77 28.56 5.94
CA ALA A 22 10.09 29.70 6.80
C ALA A 22 10.98 29.32 8.00
N ILE A 23 12.08 28.59 7.76
CA ILE A 23 13.25 28.64 8.65
C ILE A 23 14.47 28.91 7.75
N GLY A 24 14.90 30.17 7.74
CA GLY A 24 16.04 30.63 6.94
C GLY A 24 17.36 29.98 7.38
N GLY A 25 18.02 29.33 6.42
CA GLY A 25 19.43 28.95 6.49
C GLY A 25 20.12 29.35 5.19
N PRO A 26 21.36 29.91 5.23
CA PRO A 26 21.92 30.67 4.12
C PRO A 26 22.36 29.80 2.93
N SER A 27 22.12 30.31 1.72
CA SER A 27 22.50 29.71 0.45
C SER A 27 24.02 29.65 0.23
N ARG A 28 24.50 28.55 -0.37
CA ARG A 28 25.88 28.38 -0.85
C ARG A 28 26.17 29.30 -2.03
N ARG A 29 26.85 30.42 -1.80
CA ARG A 29 27.76 31.05 -2.78
C ARG A 29 28.80 31.87 -2.02
N THR A 30 30.05 31.78 -2.48
CA THR A 30 31.26 32.48 -2.00
C THR A 30 32.12 31.71 -0.99
N VAL A 31 32.86 30.71 -1.50
CA VAL A 31 34.16 30.34 -0.94
C VAL A 31 35.19 30.62 -2.02
N LEU A 32 35.98 31.68 -1.85
CA LEU A 32 37.38 31.84 -2.29
C LEU A 32 37.84 33.29 -2.08
N GLY A 33 38.96 33.45 -1.36
CA GLY A 33 39.83 34.61 -1.44
C GLY A 33 39.99 35.42 -0.16
N GLY A 34 41.17 35.36 0.47
CA GLY A 34 41.64 36.43 1.36
C GLY A 34 42.43 35.99 2.58
N LEU A 35 43.75 35.80 2.42
CA LEU A 35 44.74 35.87 3.50
C LEU A 35 44.92 37.33 3.95
N ALA A 36 45.03 37.55 5.27
CA ALA A 36 46.03 38.39 5.99
C ALA A 36 45.45 39.28 7.12
N ALA A 37 46.13 39.18 8.29
CA ALA A 37 46.21 40.10 9.45
C ALA A 37 44.89 40.38 10.22
N GLY A 38 44.81 40.36 11.55
CA GLY A 38 45.77 40.31 12.65
C GLY A 38 45.07 40.85 13.91
N VAL A 39 45.72 40.67 15.07
CA VAL A 39 45.39 41.21 16.41
C VAL A 39 44.39 40.40 17.23
N GLY A 40 44.91 39.83 18.32
CA GLY A 40 44.18 39.02 19.28
C GLY A 40 43.49 39.80 20.39
N LEU A 41 42.64 39.09 21.11
CA LEU A 41 42.26 39.41 22.48
C LEU A 41 42.01 38.08 23.20
N ALA A 42 42.77 37.86 24.28
CA ALA A 42 42.57 36.75 25.19
C ALA A 42 41.25 36.96 25.96
N ALA A 43 40.39 35.95 25.99
CA ALA A 43 39.23 35.88 26.87
C ALA A 43 39.28 34.60 27.69
N THR A 44 39.29 34.80 29.00
CA THR A 44 39.39 33.86 30.10
C THR A 44 38.35 32.73 30.03
N THR A 45 38.81 31.48 30.15
CA THR A 45 37.98 30.30 30.36
C THR A 45 37.39 30.29 31.77
N ALA A 46 36.11 30.64 31.91
CA ALA A 46 35.34 30.31 33.09
C ALA A 46 34.87 28.86 32.99
N VAL A 47 35.52 27.97 33.73
CA VAL A 47 35.07 26.59 33.93
C VAL A 47 33.84 26.64 34.85
N GLY A 48 32.65 26.73 34.26
CA GLY A 48 31.41 26.48 34.97
C GLY A 48 31.29 24.99 35.26
N ALA A 49 31.41 24.61 36.54
CA ALA A 49 31.11 23.26 36.99
C ALA A 49 29.62 22.97 36.71
N ALA A 50 29.34 22.20 35.67
CA ALA A 50 28.03 21.60 35.47
C ALA A 50 27.77 20.64 36.62
N GLY A 51 26.85 21.00 37.52
CA GLY A 51 26.33 20.07 38.52
C GLY A 51 25.74 18.84 37.84
N PRO A 52 25.72 17.66 38.50
CA PRO A 52 25.23 16.44 37.89
C PRO A 52 23.78 16.66 37.46
N ALA A 53 23.52 16.49 36.16
CA ALA A 53 22.17 16.41 35.65
C ALA A 53 21.46 15.30 36.43
N ARG A 54 20.41 15.68 37.15
CA ARG A 54 19.55 14.78 37.90
C ARG A 54 18.95 13.82 36.87
N ALA A 55 19.46 12.59 36.81
CA ALA A 55 18.90 11.55 35.99
C ALA A 55 17.43 11.36 36.40
N ASP A 56 16.50 11.50 35.47
CA ASP A 56 15.10 11.18 35.72
C ASP A 56 15.01 9.70 36.10
N THR A 57 14.65 9.45 37.36
CA THR A 57 14.53 8.12 37.96
C THR A 57 13.17 7.48 37.71
N ALA A 58 12.32 8.07 36.87
CA ALA A 58 11.07 7.44 36.45
C ALA A 58 11.38 6.28 35.49
N PRO A 59 10.79 5.09 35.68
CA PRO A 59 10.92 4.00 34.71
C PRO A 59 10.45 4.48 33.33
N ARG A 60 11.24 4.23 32.29
CA ARG A 60 10.83 4.54 30.92
C ARG A 60 9.62 3.68 30.55
N PRO A 61 8.63 4.24 29.82
CA PRO A 61 7.44 3.49 29.41
C PRO A 61 7.83 2.33 28.49
N VAL A 62 7.18 1.19 28.65
CA VAL A 62 7.30 0.02 27.78
C VAL A 62 6.37 0.21 26.59
N ILE A 63 6.94 0.48 25.41
CA ILE A 63 6.18 0.62 24.16
C ILE A 63 6.37 -0.63 23.31
N ALA A 64 5.27 -1.34 23.05
CA ALA A 64 5.24 -2.52 22.21
C ALA A 64 4.60 -2.19 20.86
N ILE A 65 5.30 -2.51 19.77
CA ILE A 65 4.78 -2.41 18.40
C ILE A 65 4.64 -3.83 17.88
N VAL A 66 3.47 -4.19 17.36
CA VAL A 66 3.21 -5.55 16.87
C VAL A 66 3.10 -5.51 15.34
N GLY A 67 4.07 -6.14 14.66
CA GLY A 67 4.22 -6.18 13.21
C GLY A 67 5.36 -5.31 12.70
N ALA A 68 6.37 -5.92 12.06
CA ALA A 68 7.47 -5.26 11.37
C ALA A 68 7.19 -5.06 9.86
N GLY A 69 5.94 -4.77 9.51
CA GLY A 69 5.59 -4.14 8.24
C GLY A 69 5.99 -2.67 8.22
N ILE A 70 5.80 -1.99 7.09
CA ILE A 70 6.18 -0.56 6.96
C ILE A 70 5.53 0.33 8.02
N ALA A 71 4.30 0.04 8.43
CA ALA A 71 3.61 0.78 9.49
C ALA A 71 4.32 0.69 10.85
N GLY A 72 4.59 -0.52 11.34
CA GLY A 72 5.24 -0.69 12.63
C GLY A 72 6.71 -0.26 12.62
N LEU A 73 7.40 -0.44 11.48
CA LEU A 73 8.78 0.04 11.32
C LEU A 73 8.85 1.57 11.26
N ASN A 74 7.94 2.23 10.55
CA ASN A 74 7.91 3.69 10.50
C ASN A 74 7.50 4.28 11.87
N ALA A 75 6.58 3.62 12.59
CA ALA A 75 6.27 3.99 13.97
C ALA A 75 7.49 3.89 14.89
N ALA A 76 8.24 2.78 14.82
CA ALA A 76 9.46 2.60 15.60
C ALA A 76 10.54 3.64 15.24
N LEU A 77 10.69 3.95 13.95
CA LEU A 77 11.61 4.97 13.46
C LEU A 77 11.25 6.34 14.01
N ARG A 78 9.97 6.71 13.93
CA ARG A 78 9.44 7.99 14.43
C ARG A 78 9.66 8.17 15.93
N LEU A 79 9.44 7.11 16.73
CA LEU A 79 9.75 7.11 18.16
C LEU A 79 11.25 7.24 18.43
N ALA A 80 12.08 6.50 17.68
CA ALA A 80 13.53 6.54 17.82
C ALA A 80 14.12 7.91 17.47
N ASP A 81 13.56 8.60 16.47
CA ASP A 81 13.94 9.97 16.10
C ASP A 81 13.71 10.97 17.24
N HIS A 82 12.77 10.67 18.15
CA HIS A 82 12.49 11.46 19.35
C HIS A 82 13.17 10.89 20.62
N GLY A 83 14.10 9.95 20.47
CA GLY A 83 14.83 9.34 21.59
C GLY A 83 13.98 8.39 22.45
N ILE A 84 12.80 7.99 21.98
CA ILE A 84 11.89 7.08 22.67
C ILE A 84 12.13 5.64 22.19
N ALA A 85 12.41 4.75 23.13
CA ALA A 85 12.67 3.34 22.83
C ALA A 85 11.34 2.56 22.72
N ALA A 86 11.26 1.71 21.69
CA ALA A 86 10.16 0.76 21.51
C ALA A 86 10.71 -0.62 21.12
N THR A 87 9.91 -1.66 21.32
CA THR A 87 10.20 -3.02 20.84
C THR A 87 9.19 -3.40 19.76
N VAL A 88 9.67 -3.81 18.60
CA VAL A 88 8.85 -4.34 17.50
C VAL A 88 8.84 -5.86 17.56
N TYR A 89 7.66 -6.47 17.68
CA TYR A 89 7.45 -7.91 17.70
C TYR A 89 6.95 -8.36 16.33
N GLU A 90 7.72 -9.22 15.66
CA GLU A 90 7.43 -9.73 14.31
C GLU A 90 7.23 -11.24 14.33
N ALA A 91 6.14 -11.71 13.74
CA ALA A 91 5.80 -13.13 13.70
C ALA A 91 6.69 -13.92 12.73
N ASP A 92 7.14 -13.29 11.64
CA ASP A 92 8.00 -13.86 10.62
C ASP A 92 9.49 -13.73 10.98
N THR A 93 10.32 -14.41 10.19
CA THR A 93 11.78 -14.33 10.21
C THR A 93 12.31 -13.14 9.41
N ARG A 94 11.42 -12.39 8.74
CA ARG A 94 11.75 -11.23 7.90
C ARG A 94 10.94 -10.00 8.30
N VAL A 95 11.46 -8.83 8.00
CA VAL A 95 10.70 -7.58 8.00
C VAL A 95 10.03 -7.31 6.64
N GLY A 96 9.13 -6.33 6.62
CA GLY A 96 8.47 -5.79 5.43
C GLY A 96 7.00 -6.17 5.28
N GLY A 97 6.54 -7.22 5.95
CA GLY A 97 5.13 -7.65 5.88
C GLY A 97 4.70 -7.91 4.43
N ARG A 98 3.67 -7.18 3.95
CA ARG A 98 3.18 -7.24 2.56
C ARG A 98 4.07 -6.53 1.53
N ILE A 99 5.16 -5.89 1.96
CA ILE A 99 6.26 -5.46 1.08
C ILE A 99 7.30 -6.59 1.08
N HIS A 100 7.29 -7.39 0.01
CA HIS A 100 8.15 -8.56 -0.11
C HIS A 100 8.64 -8.70 -1.56
N SER A 101 9.95 -8.71 -1.73
CA SER A 101 10.59 -8.72 -3.05
C SER A 101 11.24 -10.05 -3.35
N ASN A 102 11.28 -10.39 -4.63
CA ASN A 102 12.27 -11.31 -5.19
C ASN A 102 13.45 -10.45 -5.67
N PRO A 103 14.55 -10.37 -4.90
CA PRO A 103 15.59 -9.36 -5.12
C PRO A 103 16.35 -9.59 -6.43
N ALA A 104 17.05 -8.57 -6.91
CA ALA A 104 17.87 -8.67 -8.10
C ALA A 104 18.91 -9.81 -7.98
N GLY A 105 18.95 -10.69 -8.98
CA GLY A 105 19.93 -11.78 -9.06
C GLY A 105 19.60 -13.06 -8.27
N SER A 106 18.44 -13.14 -7.60
CA SER A 106 18.04 -14.36 -6.87
C SER A 106 17.42 -15.45 -7.77
N TYR A 107 16.52 -15.06 -8.68
CA TYR A 107 15.71 -16.01 -9.45
C TYR A 107 15.63 -15.64 -10.94
N TRP A 108 15.41 -14.37 -11.26
CA TRP A 108 15.20 -13.91 -12.63
C TRP A 108 16.51 -13.81 -13.41
N GLY A 109 16.43 -13.99 -14.73
CA GLY A 109 17.52 -13.63 -15.65
C GLY A 109 17.79 -12.12 -15.67
N ASP A 110 18.91 -11.73 -16.29
CA ASP A 110 19.34 -10.33 -16.50
C ASP A 110 19.54 -9.50 -15.21
N GLY A 111 19.66 -10.15 -14.05
CA GLY A 111 19.79 -9.46 -12.76
C GLY A 111 18.51 -8.71 -12.36
N GLN A 112 17.36 -9.12 -12.89
CA GLN A 112 16.07 -8.49 -12.61
C GLN A 112 15.52 -8.88 -11.23
N SER A 113 14.70 -8.01 -10.65
CA SER A 113 13.89 -8.23 -9.46
C SER A 113 12.40 -8.28 -9.80
N SER A 114 11.58 -8.85 -8.93
CA SER A 114 10.13 -8.68 -8.96
C SER A 114 9.60 -8.54 -7.54
N GLU A 115 8.29 -8.30 -7.39
CA GLU A 115 7.65 -8.18 -6.08
C GLU A 115 6.70 -9.35 -5.86
N TRP A 116 6.88 -10.09 -4.76
CA TRP A 116 5.86 -11.00 -4.27
C TRP A 116 4.66 -10.21 -3.73
N GLY A 117 4.90 -9.02 -3.18
CA GLY A 117 3.89 -8.14 -2.57
C GLY A 117 3.73 -6.79 -3.27
N GLY A 118 3.65 -5.73 -2.47
CA GLY A 118 3.44 -4.36 -2.92
C GLY A 118 4.54 -3.84 -3.85
N GLU A 119 4.15 -3.31 -5.00
CA GLU A 119 5.06 -3.02 -6.12
C GLU A 119 5.14 -1.55 -6.53
N LEU A 120 4.02 -0.85 -6.55
CA LEU A 120 3.91 0.45 -7.21
C LEU A 120 3.84 1.57 -6.17
N ILE A 121 4.55 2.66 -6.45
CA ILE A 121 4.60 3.90 -5.64
C ILE A 121 4.17 5.05 -6.54
N ASP A 122 3.16 5.79 -6.12
CA ASP A 122 2.62 6.90 -6.90
C ASP A 122 3.38 8.19 -6.65
N THR A 123 3.27 9.15 -7.57
CA THR A 123 3.74 10.52 -7.36
C THR A 123 3.17 11.13 -6.08
N GLY A 124 1.93 10.78 -5.69
CA GLY A 124 1.29 11.23 -4.46
C GLY A 124 1.74 10.53 -3.17
N HIS A 125 2.54 9.46 -3.25
CA HIS A 125 2.98 8.70 -2.07
C HIS A 125 4.21 9.36 -1.41
N THR A 126 3.98 10.43 -0.67
CA THR A 126 5.05 11.27 -0.10
C THR A 126 5.77 10.58 1.05
N HIS A 127 5.11 9.82 1.91
CA HIS A 127 5.77 9.11 3.02
C HIS A 127 6.73 8.04 2.48
N MET A 128 6.32 7.26 1.48
CA MET A 128 7.18 6.26 0.85
C MET A 128 8.36 6.89 0.12
N GLN A 129 8.14 7.98 -0.62
CA GLN A 129 9.22 8.70 -1.32
C GLN A 129 10.20 9.35 -0.33
N ASN A 130 9.71 9.96 0.74
CA ASN A 130 10.53 10.58 1.78
C ASN A 130 11.39 9.54 2.51
N LEU A 131 10.82 8.37 2.84
CA LEU A 131 11.59 7.27 3.42
C LEU A 131 12.64 6.75 2.44
N ALA A 132 12.31 6.57 1.16
CA ALA A 132 13.28 6.17 0.15
C ALA A 132 14.44 7.19 0.04
N ALA A 133 14.13 8.48 0.01
CA ALA A 133 15.12 9.56 -0.01
C ALA A 133 16.00 9.55 1.26
N ARG A 134 15.39 9.43 2.45
CA ARG A 134 16.09 9.38 3.75
C ARG A 134 17.14 8.27 3.80
N PHE A 135 16.85 7.10 3.23
CA PHE A 135 17.76 5.95 3.21
C PHE A 135 18.58 5.83 1.93
N GLY A 136 18.56 6.85 1.06
CA GLY A 136 19.33 6.86 -0.19
C GLY A 136 18.97 5.72 -1.15
N LEU A 137 17.71 5.28 -1.15
CA LEU A 137 17.20 4.22 -2.00
C LEU A 137 16.65 4.82 -3.31
N PRO A 138 17.27 4.55 -4.48
CA PRO A 138 16.82 5.12 -5.74
C PRO A 138 15.43 4.59 -6.13
N LEU A 139 14.59 5.48 -6.63
CA LEU A 139 13.33 5.14 -7.27
C LEU A 139 13.50 5.11 -8.79
N ASP A 140 13.09 4.01 -9.42
CA ASP A 140 13.01 3.92 -10.87
C ASP A 140 11.70 4.55 -11.35
N ASP A 141 11.74 5.44 -12.34
CA ASP A 141 10.56 5.97 -13.02
C ASP A 141 10.11 4.99 -14.12
N LEU A 142 9.02 4.27 -13.83
CA LEU A 142 8.47 3.22 -14.69
C LEU A 142 7.83 3.80 -15.95
N ARG A 143 7.19 4.97 -15.87
CA ARG A 143 6.57 5.66 -17.01
C ARG A 143 7.62 6.15 -18.00
N ALA A 144 8.72 6.70 -17.49
CA ALA A 144 9.84 7.12 -18.34
C ALA A 144 10.52 5.96 -19.09
N ALA A 145 10.33 4.73 -18.62
CA ALA A 145 10.89 3.52 -19.23
C ALA A 145 9.93 2.80 -20.19
N GLU A 146 8.70 3.29 -20.36
CA GLU A 146 7.74 2.73 -21.30
C GLU A 146 8.06 3.14 -22.75
N PRO A 147 7.69 2.31 -23.75
CA PRO A 147 7.76 2.71 -25.14
C PRO A 147 6.98 4.00 -25.40
N ALA A 148 7.52 4.89 -26.21
CA ALA A 148 6.85 6.13 -26.57
C ALA A 148 5.48 5.84 -27.23
N GLY A 149 4.43 6.44 -26.70
CA GLY A 149 3.06 6.23 -27.18
C GLY A 149 2.42 4.92 -26.71
N ALA A 150 3.03 4.20 -25.76
CA ALA A 150 2.41 3.05 -25.13
C ALA A 150 1.06 3.41 -24.50
N THR A 151 0.07 2.55 -24.70
CA THR A 151 -1.22 2.60 -24.02
C THR A 151 -1.50 1.27 -23.35
N GLU A 152 -2.40 1.28 -22.36
CA GLU A 152 -2.96 0.04 -21.82
C GLU A 152 -3.72 -0.73 -22.92
N VAL A 153 -3.67 -2.06 -22.85
CA VAL A 153 -4.32 -2.95 -23.81
C VAL A 153 -5.57 -3.56 -23.17
N TYR A 154 -6.73 -3.31 -23.76
CA TYR A 154 -7.97 -3.96 -23.33
C TYR A 154 -8.46 -4.92 -24.40
N ARG A 155 -8.85 -6.13 -24.00
CA ARG A 155 -9.37 -7.14 -24.91
C ARG A 155 -10.57 -7.85 -24.29
N PHE A 156 -11.73 -7.60 -24.89
CA PHE A 156 -13.04 -8.06 -24.43
C PHE A 156 -13.87 -8.54 -25.63
N ASP A 157 -14.70 -9.57 -25.43
CA ASP A 157 -15.56 -10.15 -26.46
C ASP A 157 -14.78 -10.57 -27.72
N GLY A 158 -13.55 -11.05 -27.55
CA GLY A 158 -12.68 -11.45 -28.65
C GLY A 158 -12.17 -10.30 -29.53
N ALA A 159 -12.33 -9.04 -29.13
CA ALA A 159 -11.86 -7.86 -29.87
C ALA A 159 -10.99 -6.93 -29.00
N TYR A 160 -10.09 -6.16 -29.63
CA TYR A 160 -9.36 -5.10 -28.93
C TYR A 160 -10.29 -3.91 -28.69
N TYR A 161 -10.35 -3.49 -27.42
CA TYR A 161 -11.05 -2.29 -26.98
C TYR A 161 -10.01 -1.21 -26.69
N THR A 162 -9.81 -0.30 -27.65
CA THR A 162 -8.73 0.69 -27.57
C THR A 162 -8.92 1.68 -26.43
N TYR A 163 -7.82 2.19 -25.86
CA TYR A 163 -7.84 3.29 -24.88
C TYR A 163 -8.65 4.52 -25.34
N ALA A 164 -8.62 4.86 -26.64
CA ALA A 164 -9.41 5.95 -27.20
C ALA A 164 -10.94 5.72 -27.09
N ARG A 165 -11.39 4.47 -27.27
CA ARG A 165 -12.80 4.08 -27.08
C ARG A 165 -13.18 4.10 -25.60
N ALA A 166 -12.33 3.55 -24.72
CA ALA A 166 -12.51 3.64 -23.27
C ALA A 166 -12.64 5.10 -22.79
N SER A 167 -11.76 5.96 -23.29
CA SER A 167 -11.80 7.40 -23.00
C SER A 167 -13.10 8.06 -23.50
N ALA A 168 -13.63 7.65 -24.66
CA ALA A 168 -14.88 8.17 -25.19
C ALA A 168 -16.10 7.69 -24.38
N ASP A 169 -16.09 6.45 -23.90
CA ASP A 169 -17.17 5.91 -23.06
C ASP A 169 -17.13 6.51 -21.64
N PHE A 170 -15.93 6.68 -21.07
CA PHE A 170 -15.75 7.41 -19.80
C PHE A 170 -16.31 8.84 -19.85
N LYS A 171 -16.10 9.57 -20.96
CA LYS A 171 -16.67 10.92 -21.12
C LYS A 171 -18.20 10.95 -21.01
N LYS A 172 -18.88 9.89 -21.45
CA LYS A 172 -20.34 9.76 -21.33
C LYS A 172 -20.76 9.47 -19.88
N LEU A 173 -19.94 8.73 -19.14
CA LEU A 173 -20.19 8.36 -17.74
C LEU A 173 -19.88 9.50 -16.75
N LYS A 174 -18.97 10.40 -17.10
CA LYS A 174 -18.50 11.49 -16.23
C LYS A 174 -19.63 12.30 -15.56
N PRO A 175 -20.70 12.76 -16.25
CA PRO A 175 -21.79 13.49 -15.60
C PRO A 175 -22.51 12.66 -14.52
N VAL A 176 -22.65 11.35 -14.72
CA VAL A 176 -23.30 10.43 -13.76
C VAL A 176 -22.44 10.29 -12.51
N ILE A 177 -21.13 10.12 -12.66
CA ILE A 177 -20.18 10.08 -11.52
C ILE A 177 -20.24 11.40 -10.74
N GLN A 178 -20.28 12.54 -11.43
CA GLN A 178 -20.39 13.85 -10.77
C GLN A 178 -21.71 14.04 -10.03
N GLN A 179 -22.80 13.45 -10.55
CA GLN A 179 -24.08 13.44 -9.84
C GLN A 179 -23.99 12.61 -8.56
N ASP A 180 -23.41 11.42 -8.60
CA ASP A 180 -23.21 10.57 -7.42
C ASP A 180 -22.32 11.27 -6.38
N LEU A 181 -21.18 11.85 -6.80
CA LEU A 181 -20.27 12.63 -5.95
C LEU A 181 -20.94 13.83 -5.29
N ALA A 182 -21.92 14.46 -5.94
CA ALA A 182 -22.63 15.59 -5.37
C ALA A 182 -23.58 15.20 -4.22
N THR A 183 -23.78 13.90 -3.96
CA THR A 183 -24.71 13.41 -2.94
C THR A 183 -24.08 13.19 -1.57
N PHE A 184 -22.75 13.22 -1.44
CA PHE A 184 -22.05 12.97 -0.18
C PHE A 184 -20.72 13.74 -0.09
N ASP A 185 -20.19 13.87 1.12
CA ASP A 185 -18.84 14.38 1.35
C ASP A 185 -17.86 13.21 1.54
N TRP A 186 -16.69 13.30 0.91
CA TRP A 186 -15.60 12.34 1.07
C TRP A 186 -14.57 12.84 2.09
N PRO A 187 -13.98 11.97 2.93
CA PRO A 187 -14.28 10.54 3.08
C PRO A 187 -15.59 10.28 3.84
N VAL A 188 -16.24 9.16 3.51
CA VAL A 188 -17.40 8.66 4.28
C VAL A 188 -16.89 8.06 5.59
N ALA A 189 -17.46 8.48 6.72
CA ALA A 189 -16.99 8.09 8.05
C ALA A 189 -18.13 7.71 9.02
N TRP A 190 -17.78 6.98 10.07
CA TRP A 190 -18.72 6.49 11.10
C TRP A 190 -19.36 7.61 11.94
N ASP A 191 -18.63 8.70 12.18
CA ASP A 191 -19.03 9.86 12.99
C ASP A 191 -19.50 11.04 12.15
N ALA A 192 -19.45 10.90 10.82
CA ALA A 192 -20.01 11.88 9.93
C ALA A 192 -21.54 11.80 9.95
N ALA A 193 -22.18 12.97 9.80
CA ALA A 193 -23.58 13.03 9.42
C ALA A 193 -23.72 12.50 7.99
N ASN A 194 -23.85 11.19 7.85
CA ASN A 194 -23.90 10.53 6.55
C ASN A 194 -25.17 10.93 5.78
N SER A 195 -24.98 11.46 4.58
CA SER A 195 -26.10 11.77 3.69
C SER A 195 -26.80 10.48 3.23
N PRO A 196 -28.08 10.55 2.82
CA PRO A 196 -28.75 9.42 2.19
C PRO A 196 -27.98 8.87 0.98
N GLY A 197 -27.27 9.73 0.25
CA GLY A 197 -26.39 9.34 -0.87
C GLY A 197 -25.19 8.51 -0.43
N ALA A 198 -24.50 8.93 0.64
CA ALA A 198 -23.37 8.19 1.21
C ALA A 198 -23.80 6.77 1.63
N VAL A 199 -24.92 6.66 2.34
CA VAL A 199 -25.47 5.38 2.80
C VAL A 199 -25.91 4.52 1.62
N ALA A 200 -26.59 5.10 0.63
CA ALA A 200 -27.04 4.37 -0.56
C ALA A 200 -25.85 3.79 -1.34
N LEU A 201 -24.83 4.60 -1.63
CA LEU A 201 -23.64 4.15 -2.35
C LEU A 201 -22.76 3.21 -1.53
N SER A 202 -22.72 3.40 -0.21
CA SER A 202 -22.03 2.46 0.68
C SER A 202 -22.64 1.06 0.62
N ASN A 203 -23.97 0.96 0.53
CA ASN A 203 -24.71 -0.30 0.44
C ASN A 203 -24.88 -0.85 -0.99
N MET A 204 -24.60 -0.04 -2.02
CA MET A 204 -24.61 -0.47 -3.41
C MET A 204 -23.30 -1.20 -3.75
N SER A 205 -23.38 -2.29 -4.50
CA SER A 205 -22.19 -2.97 -5.01
C SER A 205 -21.60 -2.26 -6.23
N ILE A 206 -20.30 -2.42 -6.49
CA ILE A 206 -19.70 -1.94 -7.75
C ILE A 206 -20.40 -2.61 -8.94
N HIS A 207 -20.77 -3.89 -8.82
CA HIS A 207 -21.48 -4.62 -9.86
C HIS A 207 -22.81 -3.95 -10.22
N ASP A 208 -23.62 -3.60 -9.22
CA ASP A 208 -24.91 -2.93 -9.44
C ASP A 208 -24.73 -1.49 -9.91
N TRP A 209 -23.67 -0.82 -9.46
CA TRP A 209 -23.30 0.49 -9.97
C TRP A 209 -22.99 0.42 -11.46
N ILE A 210 -22.18 -0.54 -11.91
CA ILE A 210 -21.90 -0.77 -13.34
C ILE A 210 -23.20 -1.06 -14.09
N ALA A 211 -24.02 -2.00 -13.59
CA ALA A 211 -25.27 -2.38 -14.24
C ALA A 211 -26.26 -1.22 -14.42
N THR A 212 -26.26 -0.25 -13.50
CA THR A 212 -27.24 0.85 -13.49
C THR A 212 -26.70 2.18 -14.02
N ARG A 213 -25.38 2.42 -14.00
CA ARG A 213 -24.77 3.70 -14.39
C ARG A 213 -24.03 3.65 -15.72
N VAL A 214 -23.48 2.50 -16.09
CA VAL A 214 -22.68 2.37 -17.31
C VAL A 214 -23.60 2.09 -18.50
N PRO A 215 -23.53 2.86 -19.60
CA PRO A 215 -24.30 2.56 -20.80
C PRO A 215 -24.02 1.14 -21.33
N GLY A 216 -25.06 0.31 -21.39
CA GLY A 216 -24.95 -1.11 -21.75
C GLY A 216 -24.53 -2.04 -20.61
N GLY A 217 -24.27 -1.51 -19.41
CA GLY A 217 -23.90 -2.27 -18.21
C GLY A 217 -22.74 -3.22 -18.47
N HIS A 218 -22.82 -4.42 -17.86
CA HIS A 218 -21.84 -5.50 -18.00
C HIS A 218 -21.76 -6.10 -19.42
N ALA A 219 -22.75 -5.85 -20.28
CA ALA A 219 -22.69 -6.28 -21.69
C ALA A 219 -21.84 -5.33 -22.56
N SER A 220 -21.43 -4.18 -22.03
CA SER A 220 -20.55 -3.25 -22.75
C SER A 220 -19.07 -3.55 -22.46
N PRO A 221 -18.15 -3.34 -23.43
CA PRO A 221 -16.71 -3.48 -23.17
C PRO A 221 -16.20 -2.54 -22.06
N PHE A 222 -16.83 -1.37 -21.89
CA PHE A 222 -16.49 -0.47 -20.79
C PHE A 222 -16.92 -1.05 -19.43
N GLY A 223 -18.13 -1.60 -19.33
CA GLY A 223 -18.59 -2.28 -18.12
C GLY A 223 -17.70 -3.45 -17.74
N GLN A 224 -17.32 -4.30 -18.70
CA GLN A 224 -16.38 -5.40 -18.49
C GLN A 224 -14.99 -4.92 -18.05
N LEU A 225 -14.48 -3.83 -18.66
CA LEU A 225 -13.23 -3.19 -18.23
C LEU A 225 -13.29 -2.76 -16.76
N LEU A 226 -14.36 -2.07 -16.34
CA LEU A 226 -14.51 -1.64 -14.96
C LEU A 226 -14.64 -2.85 -14.01
N ASP A 227 -15.38 -3.87 -14.41
CA ASP A 227 -15.60 -5.08 -13.59
C ASP A 227 -14.29 -5.81 -13.29
N VAL A 228 -13.47 -6.03 -14.32
CA VAL A 228 -12.13 -6.64 -14.20
C VAL A 228 -11.18 -5.74 -13.40
N ALA A 229 -11.14 -4.45 -13.72
CA ALA A 229 -10.23 -3.51 -13.09
C ALA A 229 -10.49 -3.37 -11.58
N TYR A 230 -11.75 -3.22 -11.17
CA TYR A 230 -12.07 -3.02 -9.76
C TYR A 230 -12.12 -4.31 -8.95
N THR A 231 -12.36 -5.47 -9.58
CA THR A 231 -12.15 -6.76 -8.92
C THR A 231 -10.67 -6.94 -8.55
N THR A 232 -9.76 -6.62 -9.48
CA THR A 232 -8.32 -6.79 -9.26
C THR A 232 -7.77 -5.76 -8.28
N GLU A 233 -8.16 -4.49 -8.41
CA GLU A 233 -7.73 -3.40 -7.51
C GLU A 233 -8.08 -3.68 -6.04
N PHE A 234 -9.34 -4.07 -5.76
CA PHE A 234 -9.79 -4.30 -4.38
C PHE A 234 -9.59 -5.75 -3.90
N GLY A 235 -9.24 -6.66 -4.79
CA GLY A 235 -9.14 -8.09 -4.48
C GLY A 235 -10.48 -8.72 -4.10
N MET A 236 -11.59 -8.13 -4.51
CA MET A 236 -12.94 -8.56 -4.13
C MET A 236 -13.83 -8.44 -5.35
N ASP A 237 -14.65 -9.47 -5.62
CA ASP A 237 -15.62 -9.42 -6.71
C ASP A 237 -16.48 -8.15 -6.57
N THR A 238 -16.77 -7.49 -7.69
CA THR A 238 -17.52 -6.22 -7.70
C THR A 238 -18.90 -6.32 -7.05
N ALA A 239 -19.50 -7.52 -7.00
CA ALA A 239 -20.76 -7.78 -6.31
C ALA A 239 -20.64 -7.71 -4.77
N SER A 240 -19.44 -7.87 -4.22
CA SER A 240 -19.17 -7.83 -2.77
C SER A 240 -18.47 -6.54 -2.33
N SER A 241 -18.04 -5.70 -3.27
CA SER A 241 -17.32 -4.45 -3.04
C SER A 241 -18.27 -3.26 -3.11
N SER A 242 -18.13 -2.30 -2.19
CA SER A 242 -18.96 -1.10 -2.18
C SER A 242 -18.71 -0.18 -3.39
N ALA A 243 -19.79 0.42 -3.94
CA ALA A 243 -19.73 1.39 -5.03
C ALA A 243 -18.93 2.65 -4.65
N LEU A 244 -18.76 2.94 -3.35
CA LEU A 244 -17.86 4.00 -2.90
C LEU A 244 -16.41 3.80 -3.37
N GLY A 245 -15.96 2.55 -3.55
CA GLY A 245 -14.61 2.25 -4.06
C GLY A 245 -14.40 2.75 -5.49
N ILE A 246 -15.29 2.38 -6.42
CA ILE A 246 -15.19 2.84 -7.81
C ILE A 246 -15.40 4.35 -7.94
N ILE A 247 -16.28 4.94 -7.13
CA ILE A 247 -16.50 6.39 -7.13
C ILE A 247 -15.28 7.14 -6.58
N GLY A 248 -14.64 6.62 -5.52
CA GLY A 248 -13.40 7.16 -4.96
C GLY A 248 -12.23 7.14 -5.94
N MET A 249 -12.24 6.26 -6.95
CA MET A 249 -11.22 6.20 -7.99
C MET A 249 -11.62 6.99 -9.25
N LEU A 250 -12.71 6.62 -9.92
CA LEU A 250 -13.13 7.27 -11.18
C LEU A 250 -13.56 8.73 -10.98
N GLY A 251 -14.01 9.08 -9.78
CA GLY A 251 -14.48 10.42 -9.43
C GLY A 251 -13.39 11.49 -9.50
N TYR A 252 -12.13 11.10 -9.30
CA TYR A 252 -10.99 12.01 -9.19
C TYR A 252 -9.99 11.70 -10.30
N GLN A 253 -9.97 12.54 -11.33
CA GLN A 253 -9.14 12.36 -12.52
C GLN A 253 -7.97 13.36 -12.50
N PRO A 254 -6.75 12.93 -12.88
CA PRO A 254 -5.55 13.78 -12.83
C PRO A 254 -5.62 14.94 -13.83
N THR A 255 -6.46 14.81 -14.86
CA THR A 255 -6.76 15.90 -15.79
C THR A 255 -8.26 15.98 -16.05
N PRO A 256 -8.83 17.19 -16.21
CA PRO A 256 -10.27 17.35 -16.38
C PRO A 256 -10.88 16.58 -17.56
N ASN A 257 -10.12 16.34 -18.62
CA ASN A 257 -10.60 15.70 -19.86
C ASN A 257 -9.95 14.34 -20.14
N GLY A 258 -9.07 13.87 -19.25
CA GLY A 258 -8.41 12.57 -19.37
C GLY A 258 -9.27 11.44 -18.83
N PHE A 259 -8.82 10.23 -19.15
CA PHE A 259 -9.33 8.99 -18.59
C PHE A 259 -8.16 8.23 -17.95
N ALA A 260 -8.21 8.10 -16.63
CA ALA A 260 -7.32 7.25 -15.86
C ALA A 260 -8.20 6.26 -15.10
N LEU A 261 -8.01 4.96 -15.40
CA LEU A 261 -8.82 3.88 -14.87
C LEU A 261 -8.77 3.80 -13.34
N PHE A 262 -7.64 4.16 -12.74
CA PHE A 262 -7.42 4.18 -11.29
C PHE A 262 -7.31 5.61 -10.73
N GLY A 263 -7.95 6.58 -11.39
CA GLY A 263 -8.01 7.96 -10.91
C GLY A 263 -6.63 8.64 -10.85
N GLU A 264 -6.30 9.22 -9.69
CA GLU A 264 -5.02 9.91 -9.47
C GLU A 264 -3.84 8.96 -9.28
N SER A 265 -4.08 7.65 -9.08
CA SER A 265 -3.01 6.66 -8.99
C SER A 265 -2.27 6.56 -10.32
N ASP A 266 -0.96 6.73 -10.25
CA ASP A 266 -0.11 6.92 -11.42
C ASP A 266 0.93 5.80 -11.59
N THR A 267 1.12 4.97 -10.55
CA THR A 267 1.95 3.76 -10.50
C THR A 267 3.38 3.99 -10.96
N ARG A 268 3.89 5.19 -10.72
CA ARG A 268 5.04 5.71 -11.44
C ARG A 268 6.37 5.14 -10.99
N TYR A 269 6.52 4.82 -9.71
CA TYR A 269 7.80 4.49 -9.11
C TYR A 269 7.84 3.10 -8.50
N ARG A 270 9.06 2.59 -8.36
CA ARG A 270 9.41 1.50 -7.43
C ARG A 270 10.83 1.69 -6.91
N VAL A 271 11.18 1.07 -5.80
CA VAL A 271 12.56 1.04 -5.31
C VAL A 271 13.41 0.13 -6.19
N ARG A 272 14.52 0.66 -6.72
CA ARG A 272 15.45 -0.11 -7.54
C ARG A 272 15.94 -1.36 -6.81
N GLY A 273 15.78 -2.53 -7.44
CA GLY A 273 16.21 -3.82 -6.90
C GLY A 273 15.28 -4.44 -5.85
N GLY A 274 14.13 -3.81 -5.57
CA GLY A 274 13.06 -4.38 -4.76
C GLY A 274 12.57 -3.45 -3.64
N ASN A 275 11.26 -3.30 -3.48
CA ASN A 275 10.62 -2.46 -2.48
C ASN A 275 10.92 -2.91 -1.04
N GLN A 276 11.18 -4.20 -0.81
CA GLN A 276 11.52 -4.70 0.53
C GLN A 276 12.83 -4.12 1.09
N ARG A 277 13.69 -3.55 0.24
CA ARG A 277 14.88 -2.82 0.67
C ARG A 277 14.55 -1.65 1.60
N LEU A 278 13.39 -1.02 1.42
CA LEU A 278 12.98 0.12 2.24
C LEU A 278 12.71 -0.28 3.71
N PRO A 279 11.77 -1.21 4.02
CA PRO A 279 11.60 -1.66 5.40
C PRO A 279 12.86 -2.31 5.98
N GLN A 280 13.71 -2.95 5.17
CA GLN A 280 15.01 -3.45 5.63
C GLN A 280 15.95 -2.31 6.07
N ALA A 281 16.03 -1.22 5.29
CA ALA A 281 16.84 -0.06 5.63
C ALA A 281 16.33 0.64 6.90
N VAL A 282 15.01 0.77 7.04
CA VAL A 282 14.39 1.29 8.29
C VAL A 282 14.78 0.42 9.47
N ALA A 283 14.58 -0.89 9.38
CA ALA A 283 14.91 -1.82 10.46
C ALA A 283 16.40 -1.78 10.85
N ALA A 284 17.29 -1.64 9.87
CA ALA A 284 18.73 -1.56 10.09
C ALA A 284 19.19 -0.24 10.75
N ALA A 285 18.39 0.83 10.63
CA ALA A 285 18.68 2.12 11.26
C ALA A 285 18.21 2.19 12.72
N LEU A 286 17.34 1.29 13.14
CA LEU A 286 16.88 1.20 14.53
C LEU A 286 17.99 0.65 15.45
N PRO A 287 17.97 0.99 16.75
CA PRO A 287 18.91 0.40 17.71
C PRO A 287 18.93 -1.15 17.65
N PRO A 288 20.11 -1.78 17.80
CA PRO A 288 20.19 -3.24 17.81
C PRO A 288 19.26 -3.86 18.85
N GLY A 289 18.51 -4.90 18.45
CA GLY A 289 17.56 -5.59 19.30
C GLY A 289 16.16 -4.97 19.37
N THR A 290 15.91 -3.83 18.69
CA THR A 290 14.57 -3.24 18.61
C THR A 290 13.56 -4.19 17.96
N VAL A 291 13.94 -4.95 16.92
CA VAL A 291 13.07 -5.90 16.23
C VAL A 291 13.29 -7.32 16.75
N ARG A 292 12.22 -7.98 17.22
CA ARG A 292 12.21 -9.36 17.72
C ARG A 292 11.41 -10.26 16.79
N HIS A 293 12.12 -11.05 15.99
CA HIS A 293 11.55 -12.03 15.06
C HIS A 293 11.03 -13.30 15.74
N GLY A 294 10.05 -13.96 15.13
CA GLY A 294 9.44 -15.18 15.65
C GLY A 294 8.52 -14.96 16.85
N TRP A 295 8.06 -13.73 17.09
CA TRP A 295 7.11 -13.37 18.14
C TRP A 295 5.71 -13.16 17.52
N ARG A 296 4.86 -14.18 17.62
CA ARG A 296 3.48 -14.12 17.12
C ARG A 296 2.52 -13.72 18.24
N LEU A 297 1.86 -12.58 18.11
CA LEU A 297 0.82 -12.17 19.05
C LEU A 297 -0.39 -13.13 18.95
N GLN A 298 -0.92 -13.52 20.10
CA GLN A 298 -2.09 -14.38 20.26
C GLN A 298 -3.26 -13.63 20.87
N SER A 299 -3.01 -12.80 21.89
CA SER A 299 -4.06 -12.06 22.58
C SER A 299 -3.60 -10.72 23.12
N VAL A 300 -4.58 -9.82 23.30
CA VAL A 300 -4.44 -8.54 24.00
C VAL A 300 -5.43 -8.51 25.15
N ALA A 301 -4.96 -8.24 26.35
CA ALA A 301 -5.82 -8.04 27.52
C ALA A 301 -5.56 -6.69 28.18
N ALA A 302 -6.63 -6.01 28.61
CA ALA A 302 -6.52 -4.80 29.41
C ALA A 302 -5.88 -5.11 30.76
N ALA A 303 -5.02 -4.20 31.23
CA ALA A 303 -4.35 -4.29 32.52
C ALA A 303 -4.49 -2.97 33.31
N PRO A 304 -4.26 -2.97 34.64
CA PRO A 304 -4.40 -1.77 35.46
C PRO A 304 -3.53 -0.61 34.98
N GLY A 305 -4.07 0.61 35.05
CA GLY A 305 -3.38 1.83 34.64
C GLY A 305 -3.38 2.08 33.12
N GLY A 306 -4.33 1.48 32.39
CA GLY A 306 -4.43 1.66 30.94
C GLY A 306 -3.40 0.85 30.14
N ARG A 307 -2.67 -0.06 30.79
CA ARG A 307 -1.65 -0.94 30.19
C ARG A 307 -2.29 -2.11 29.44
N GLN A 308 -1.50 -2.78 28.59
CA GLN A 308 -1.91 -3.98 27.87
C GLN A 308 -1.01 -5.16 28.26
N LEU A 309 -1.61 -6.28 28.59
CA LEU A 309 -0.93 -7.57 28.65
C LEU A 309 -1.02 -8.22 27.27
N LEU A 310 0.11 -8.32 26.59
CA LEU A 310 0.25 -8.95 25.29
C LEU A 310 0.76 -10.39 25.48
N THR A 311 0.07 -11.35 24.91
CA THR A 311 0.49 -12.76 24.94
C THR A 311 0.98 -13.18 23.57
N PHE A 312 2.20 -13.74 23.52
CA PHE A 312 2.86 -14.19 22.31
C PHE A 312 3.16 -15.68 22.36
N THR A 313 3.18 -16.31 21.19
CA THR A 313 3.97 -17.52 20.97
C THR A 313 5.35 -17.11 20.44
N ALA A 314 6.41 -17.49 21.14
CA ALA A 314 7.78 -17.26 20.70
C ALA A 314 8.68 -18.43 21.12
N SER A 315 9.53 -18.90 20.20
CA SER A 315 10.41 -20.06 20.40
C SER A 315 9.68 -21.32 20.92
N GLY A 316 8.43 -21.54 20.47
CA GLY A 316 7.60 -22.67 20.89
C GLY A 316 6.97 -22.54 22.28
N CYS A 317 7.14 -21.40 22.97
CA CYS A 317 6.59 -21.16 24.30
C CYS A 317 5.67 -19.94 24.32
N THR A 318 4.79 -19.89 25.32
CA THR A 318 4.04 -18.67 25.65
C THR A 318 4.96 -17.66 26.31
N GLN A 319 4.95 -16.42 25.82
CA GLN A 319 5.65 -15.29 26.39
C GLN A 319 4.64 -14.15 26.61
N THR A 320 4.83 -13.35 27.64
CA THR A 320 3.96 -12.20 27.91
C THR A 320 4.77 -10.92 28.01
N VAL A 321 4.16 -9.81 27.59
CA VAL A 321 4.72 -8.46 27.68
C VAL A 321 3.65 -7.56 28.25
N LEU A 322 3.94 -6.90 29.37
CA LEU A 322 3.10 -5.85 29.91
C LEU A 322 3.60 -4.51 29.36
N ALA A 323 2.81 -3.87 28.50
CA ALA A 323 3.15 -2.64 27.82
C ALA A 323 2.33 -1.45 28.34
N ASP A 324 2.97 -0.29 28.43
CA ASP A 324 2.31 0.99 28.76
C ASP A 324 1.58 1.56 27.55
N HIS A 325 2.16 1.40 26.36
CA HIS A 325 1.50 1.66 25.07
C HIS A 325 1.71 0.48 24.12
N THR A 326 0.67 0.19 23.34
CA THR A 326 0.72 -0.83 22.28
C THR A 326 0.33 -0.22 20.94
N ILE A 327 1.16 -0.38 19.92
CA ILE A 327 0.80 -0.09 18.52
C ILE A 327 0.54 -1.43 17.81
N LEU A 328 -0.72 -1.68 17.45
CA LEU A 328 -1.12 -2.83 16.63
C LEU A 328 -0.98 -2.45 15.15
N ALA A 329 0.16 -2.80 14.54
CA ALA A 329 0.48 -2.54 13.14
C ALA A 329 0.25 -3.79 12.26
N LEU A 330 -0.93 -4.40 12.42
CA LEU A 330 -1.28 -5.70 11.85
C LEU A 330 -2.32 -5.57 10.74
N PRO A 331 -2.31 -6.44 9.71
CA PRO A 331 -3.40 -6.49 8.74
C PRO A 331 -4.70 -6.97 9.42
N VAL A 332 -5.84 -6.53 8.89
CA VAL A 332 -7.18 -6.90 9.40
C VAL A 332 -7.35 -8.42 9.52
N GLY A 333 -6.85 -9.19 8.53
CA GLY A 333 -6.93 -10.65 8.57
C GLY A 333 -6.26 -11.28 9.79
N ILE A 334 -5.26 -10.62 10.37
CA ILE A 334 -4.63 -11.05 11.64
C ILE A 334 -5.42 -10.53 12.83
N LEU A 335 -5.86 -9.27 12.83
CA LEU A 335 -6.69 -8.71 13.90
C LEU A 335 -7.94 -9.56 14.17
N GLN A 336 -8.57 -10.09 13.12
CA GLN A 336 -9.73 -10.99 13.20
C GLN A 336 -9.45 -12.35 13.85
N ARG A 337 -8.19 -12.72 14.02
CA ARG A 337 -7.75 -14.02 14.56
C ARG A 337 -7.06 -13.92 15.91
N LEU A 338 -6.91 -12.70 16.45
CA LEU A 338 -6.44 -12.49 17.81
C LEU A 338 -7.58 -12.71 18.80
N ASP A 339 -7.25 -13.20 19.98
CA ASP A 339 -8.17 -13.08 21.11
C ASP A 339 -8.14 -11.65 21.67
N LEU A 340 -9.19 -10.90 21.35
CA LEU A 340 -9.41 -9.53 21.80
C LEU A 340 -10.54 -9.43 22.84
N SER A 341 -11.05 -10.56 23.34
CA SER A 341 -12.19 -10.60 24.27
C SER A 341 -11.93 -9.88 25.59
N ALA A 342 -10.66 -9.87 26.03
CA ALA A 342 -10.20 -9.19 27.22
C ALA A 342 -9.51 -7.85 26.93
N ALA A 343 -9.44 -7.39 25.68
CA ALA A 343 -8.68 -6.19 25.30
C ALA A 343 -9.28 -4.89 25.84
N GLY A 344 -10.56 -4.91 26.23
CA GLY A 344 -11.28 -3.72 26.69
C GLY A 344 -11.65 -2.74 25.58
N PHE A 345 -11.61 -3.18 24.32
CA PHE A 345 -12.05 -2.38 23.18
C PHE A 345 -13.57 -2.22 23.18
N ASP A 346 -14.05 -1.06 22.71
CA ASP A 346 -15.47 -0.83 22.55
C ASP A 346 -16.11 -1.74 21.48
N SER A 347 -17.44 -1.81 21.50
CA SER A 347 -18.20 -2.68 20.61
C SER A 347 -18.07 -2.28 19.14
N ARG A 348 -17.86 -1.01 18.81
CA ARG A 348 -17.71 -0.56 17.42
C ARG A 348 -16.36 -1.00 16.86
N LYS A 349 -15.28 -0.96 17.66
CA LYS A 349 -13.97 -1.43 17.24
C LYS A 349 -14.01 -2.93 16.94
N LEU A 350 -14.60 -3.72 17.83
CA LEU A 350 -14.73 -5.17 17.65
C LEU A 350 -15.63 -5.50 16.46
N ALA A 351 -16.76 -4.81 16.30
CA ALA A 351 -17.66 -4.99 15.15
C ALA A 351 -16.98 -4.59 13.83
N GLY A 352 -16.23 -3.49 13.81
CA GLY A 352 -15.49 -3.03 12.64
C GLY A 352 -14.39 -4.01 12.22
N ILE A 353 -13.64 -4.58 13.16
CA ILE A 353 -12.67 -5.65 12.89
C ILE A 353 -13.37 -6.87 12.30
N ALA A 354 -14.50 -7.29 12.86
CA ALA A 354 -15.27 -8.44 12.37
C ALA A 354 -15.90 -8.21 10.98
N ALA A 355 -16.35 -6.98 10.69
CA ALA A 355 -17.00 -6.62 9.44
C ALA A 355 -16.01 -6.39 8.29
N ALA A 356 -14.78 -5.96 8.59
CA ALA A 356 -13.75 -5.70 7.59
C ALA A 356 -13.38 -6.95 6.78
N ARG A 357 -12.85 -6.76 5.57
CA ARG A 357 -12.44 -7.88 4.69
C ARG A 357 -11.02 -7.66 4.19
N MET A 358 -10.32 -8.76 4.00
CA MET A 358 -9.08 -8.79 3.23
C MET A 358 -9.42 -9.16 1.79
N GLY A 359 -8.91 -8.37 0.85
CA GLY A 359 -8.85 -8.72 -0.56
C GLY A 359 -8.15 -10.05 -0.76
N GLN A 360 -8.64 -10.79 -1.74
CA GLN A 360 -8.10 -12.04 -2.22
C GLN A 360 -7.34 -11.72 -3.51
N ASN A 361 -6.01 -11.70 -3.44
CA ASN A 361 -5.20 -11.48 -4.64
C ASN A 361 -4.06 -12.49 -4.76
N CYS A 362 -3.83 -12.89 -6.02
CA CYS A 362 -2.73 -13.74 -6.40
C CYS A 362 -1.91 -13.06 -7.51
N LYS A 363 -0.59 -13.17 -7.43
CA LYS A 363 0.35 -12.59 -8.38
C LYS A 363 1.19 -13.68 -9.04
N LEU A 364 0.96 -13.94 -10.31
CA LEU A 364 1.72 -14.89 -11.12
C LEU A 364 2.61 -14.11 -12.10
N SER A 365 3.92 -14.07 -11.84
CA SER A 365 4.89 -13.42 -12.74
C SER A 365 5.59 -14.44 -13.62
N LEU A 366 5.73 -14.16 -14.91
CA LEU A 366 6.41 -15.00 -15.89
C LEU A 366 7.54 -14.21 -16.56
N GLN A 367 8.69 -14.83 -16.77
CA GLN A 367 9.80 -14.20 -17.51
C GLN A 367 9.85 -14.66 -18.96
N PHE A 368 10.05 -13.71 -19.85
CA PHE A 368 10.17 -13.87 -21.30
C PHE A 368 11.57 -13.46 -21.75
N ASP A 369 12.05 -14.06 -22.84
CA ASP A 369 13.37 -13.73 -23.39
C ASP A 369 13.43 -12.33 -24.03
N THR A 370 12.28 -11.77 -24.35
CA THR A 370 12.06 -10.42 -24.86
C THR A 370 10.78 -9.81 -24.28
N ARG A 371 10.67 -8.47 -24.30
CA ARG A 371 9.45 -7.74 -23.96
C ARG A 371 8.54 -7.66 -25.20
N HIS A 372 7.98 -8.80 -25.61
CA HIS A 372 7.20 -8.91 -26.86
C HIS A 372 6.05 -7.90 -26.95
N TRP A 373 5.42 -7.59 -25.81
CA TRP A 373 4.35 -6.58 -25.71
C TRP A 373 4.78 -5.15 -26.11
N ASN A 374 6.09 -4.82 -26.06
CA ASN A 374 6.61 -3.52 -26.52
C ASN A 374 6.71 -3.43 -28.05
N ALA A 375 6.64 -4.56 -28.76
CA ALA A 375 6.61 -4.56 -30.22
C ALA A 375 5.24 -4.09 -30.73
N SER A 376 5.21 -3.57 -31.96
CA SER A 376 3.95 -3.23 -32.62
C SER A 376 3.19 -4.50 -33.01
N GLY A 377 1.93 -4.58 -32.61
CA GLY A 377 1.02 -5.65 -33.00
C GLY A 377 -0.42 -5.16 -33.15
N PRO A 378 -1.40 -6.07 -33.28
CA PRO A 378 -2.82 -5.71 -33.27
C PRO A 378 -3.28 -4.97 -32.01
N TRP A 379 -2.52 -5.09 -30.91
CA TRP A 379 -2.71 -4.36 -29.66
C TRP A 379 -2.16 -2.91 -29.69
N GLY A 380 -1.46 -2.50 -30.75
CA GLY A 380 -0.81 -1.20 -30.85
C GLY A 380 0.60 -1.21 -30.23
N ILE A 381 0.93 -0.13 -29.50
CA ILE A 381 2.17 -0.03 -28.70
C ILE A 381 1.74 -0.14 -27.24
N ALA A 382 2.35 -1.05 -26.47
CA ALA A 382 1.97 -1.31 -25.09
C ALA A 382 3.18 -1.33 -24.15
N GLY A 383 2.94 -1.00 -22.88
CA GLY A 383 3.91 -1.14 -21.78
C GLY A 383 3.73 -2.42 -20.96
N GLY A 384 2.94 -3.37 -21.46
CA GLY A 384 2.60 -4.63 -20.78
C GLY A 384 1.39 -4.56 -19.86
N SER A 385 0.81 -3.38 -19.61
CA SER A 385 -0.45 -3.27 -18.86
C SER A 385 -1.65 -3.73 -19.68
N THR A 386 -2.44 -4.68 -19.17
CA THR A 386 -3.59 -5.24 -19.89
C THR A 386 -4.80 -5.51 -18.99
N MET A 387 -6.01 -5.46 -19.54
CA MET A 387 -7.21 -6.07 -18.94
C MET A 387 -7.95 -6.93 -19.96
N SER A 388 -8.42 -8.11 -19.55
CA SER A 388 -9.07 -9.04 -20.47
C SER A 388 -10.10 -9.98 -19.81
N ASP A 389 -10.91 -10.62 -20.66
CA ASP A 389 -11.85 -11.71 -20.37
C ASP A 389 -11.38 -13.08 -20.89
N THR A 390 -10.13 -13.19 -21.35
CA THR A 390 -9.56 -14.40 -21.98
C THR A 390 -9.23 -15.54 -21.01
N GLY A 391 -9.58 -15.38 -19.73
CA GLY A 391 -9.34 -16.35 -18.66
C GLY A 391 -8.36 -15.86 -17.58
N TYR A 392 -7.72 -14.71 -17.78
CA TYR A 392 -7.03 -13.94 -16.75
C TYR A 392 -7.66 -12.54 -16.66
N GLN A 393 -7.38 -11.79 -15.59
CA GLN A 393 -7.98 -10.47 -15.36
C GLN A 393 -7.09 -9.31 -15.80
N THR A 394 -5.93 -9.12 -15.14
CA THR A 394 -5.03 -8.00 -15.43
C THR A 394 -3.57 -8.43 -15.52
N SER A 395 -2.76 -7.66 -16.23
CA SER A 395 -1.30 -7.84 -16.22
C SER A 395 -0.55 -6.51 -16.28
N TRP A 396 0.74 -6.51 -15.92
CA TRP A 396 1.68 -5.40 -16.12
C TRP A 396 3.13 -5.88 -16.26
N ASP A 397 3.98 -5.07 -16.89
CA ASP A 397 5.41 -5.33 -17.01
C ASP A 397 6.15 -4.93 -15.73
N SER A 398 6.55 -5.93 -14.94
CA SER A 398 7.37 -5.77 -13.74
C SER A 398 8.84 -5.50 -14.05
N SER A 399 9.29 -5.65 -15.31
CA SER A 399 10.66 -5.40 -15.76
C SER A 399 10.91 -4.01 -16.35
N ARG A 400 9.90 -3.12 -16.38
CA ARG A 400 10.06 -1.70 -16.76
C ARG A 400 11.22 -1.08 -15.99
N ALA A 401 12.06 -0.27 -16.64
CA ALA A 401 13.26 0.35 -16.03
C ALA A 401 14.32 -0.61 -15.45
N GLN A 402 14.22 -1.93 -15.69
CA GLN A 402 15.23 -2.92 -15.27
C GLN A 402 16.24 -3.23 -16.38
N PRO A 403 17.47 -3.66 -16.02
CA PRO A 403 18.47 -4.05 -17.02
C PRO A 403 18.02 -5.22 -17.90
N GLY A 404 18.71 -5.35 -19.04
CA GLY A 404 18.56 -6.49 -19.94
C GLY A 404 17.40 -6.40 -20.94
N GLY A 405 17.35 -7.41 -21.82
CA GLY A 405 16.34 -7.53 -22.87
C GLY A 405 15.12 -8.35 -22.44
N LYS A 406 15.26 -9.17 -21.39
CA LYS A 406 14.19 -10.02 -20.88
C LYS A 406 13.05 -9.21 -20.28
N GLY A 407 11.83 -9.73 -20.42
CA GLY A 407 10.62 -9.14 -19.84
C GLY A 407 10.10 -9.96 -18.67
N ILE A 408 9.50 -9.33 -17.66
CA ILE A 408 8.72 -10.02 -16.62
C ILE A 408 7.30 -9.48 -16.69
N LEU A 409 6.36 -10.30 -17.12
CA LEU A 409 4.94 -9.95 -17.12
C LEU A 409 4.28 -10.55 -15.89
N THR A 410 3.66 -9.71 -15.08
CA THR A 410 2.88 -10.13 -13.92
C THR A 410 1.43 -10.22 -14.31
N VAL A 411 0.85 -11.41 -14.25
CA VAL A 411 -0.59 -11.66 -14.29
C VAL A 411 -1.13 -11.61 -12.86
N TYR A 412 -2.16 -10.81 -12.64
CA TYR A 412 -2.71 -10.57 -11.32
C TYR A 412 -4.19 -10.92 -11.28
N ALA A 413 -4.56 -11.70 -10.27
CA ALA A 413 -5.91 -12.15 -10.02
C ALA A 413 -6.43 -11.51 -8.74
N GLY A 414 -7.71 -11.15 -8.74
CA GLY A 414 -8.44 -10.62 -7.61
C GLY A 414 -9.77 -11.34 -7.41
N GLY A 415 -10.31 -11.27 -6.20
CA GLY A 415 -11.61 -11.84 -5.88
C GLY A 415 -11.65 -13.35 -6.07
N SER A 416 -12.74 -13.84 -6.65
CA SER A 416 -12.97 -15.27 -6.91
C SER A 416 -11.87 -15.91 -7.77
N HIS A 417 -11.29 -15.19 -8.73
CA HIS A 417 -10.23 -15.72 -9.60
C HIS A 417 -8.92 -15.98 -8.83
N ALA A 418 -8.69 -15.30 -7.71
CA ALA A 418 -7.54 -15.61 -6.85
C ALA A 418 -7.64 -17.02 -6.23
N ALA A 419 -8.85 -17.57 -6.09
CA ALA A 419 -9.08 -18.90 -5.54
C ALA A 419 -8.71 -20.04 -6.50
N ASP A 420 -8.51 -19.74 -7.80
CA ASP A 420 -8.02 -20.72 -8.78
C ASP A 420 -6.57 -21.16 -8.47
N PHE A 421 -5.85 -20.34 -7.69
CA PHE A 421 -4.50 -20.61 -7.23
C PHE A 421 -4.50 -21.28 -5.85
N THR A 422 -4.15 -22.56 -5.80
CA THR A 422 -4.14 -23.37 -4.58
C THR A 422 -2.77 -24.00 -4.31
N PRO A 423 -1.67 -23.22 -4.26
CA PRO A 423 -0.36 -23.76 -3.93
C PRO A 423 -0.31 -24.22 -2.47
N ALA A 424 0.57 -25.19 -2.17
CA ALA A 424 0.75 -25.69 -0.80
C ALA A 424 1.25 -24.62 0.20
N THR A 425 1.95 -23.59 -0.29
CA THR A 425 2.49 -22.48 0.50
C THR A 425 2.38 -21.18 -0.32
N PRO A 426 2.34 -20.00 0.33
CA PRO A 426 1.96 -18.75 -0.33
C PRO A 426 2.93 -18.23 -1.39
N PHE A 427 4.21 -18.64 -1.39
CA PHE A 427 5.21 -18.14 -2.33
C PHE A 427 5.95 -19.31 -2.97
N ARG A 428 5.80 -19.49 -4.28
CA ARG A 428 6.38 -20.61 -5.02
C ARG A 428 6.88 -20.20 -6.38
N THR A 429 7.75 -21.03 -6.95
CA THR A 429 8.32 -20.85 -8.29
C THR A 429 7.88 -21.99 -9.21
N ALA A 430 8.12 -21.85 -10.51
CA ALA A 430 7.88 -22.89 -11.52
C ALA A 430 8.69 -24.19 -11.32
N ALA A 431 9.56 -24.27 -10.30
CA ALA A 431 10.14 -25.54 -9.87
C ALA A 431 9.08 -26.50 -9.28
N ASP A 432 7.95 -25.96 -8.80
CA ASP A 432 6.76 -26.74 -8.50
C ASP A 432 5.94 -26.96 -9.78
N PRO A 433 5.66 -28.23 -10.17
CA PRO A 433 4.84 -28.56 -11.34
C PRO A 433 3.46 -27.88 -11.37
N GLN A 434 2.84 -27.64 -10.21
CA GLN A 434 1.56 -26.94 -10.12
C GLN A 434 1.69 -25.49 -10.61
N ILE A 435 2.79 -24.81 -10.24
CA ILE A 435 3.05 -23.43 -10.65
C ILE A 435 3.43 -23.37 -12.13
N ALA A 436 4.17 -24.35 -12.63
CA ALA A 436 4.41 -24.49 -14.06
C ALA A 436 3.08 -24.69 -14.84
N GLY A 437 2.14 -25.47 -14.29
CA GLY A 437 0.80 -25.63 -14.84
C GLY A 437 0.02 -24.31 -14.89
N TYR A 438 0.04 -23.52 -13.82
CA TYR A 438 -0.56 -22.18 -13.81
C TYR A 438 0.10 -21.23 -14.82
N ALA A 439 1.42 -21.29 -14.97
CA ALA A 439 2.13 -20.51 -15.98
C ALA A 439 1.67 -20.88 -17.41
N TRP A 440 1.53 -22.17 -17.72
CA TRP A 440 1.01 -22.61 -19.02
C TRP A 440 -0.43 -22.16 -19.28
N ALA A 441 -1.30 -22.20 -18.26
CA ALA A 441 -2.65 -21.68 -18.36
C ALA A 441 -2.64 -20.18 -18.67
N ALA A 442 -1.84 -19.41 -17.92
CA ALA A 442 -1.70 -17.97 -18.15
C ALA A 442 -1.15 -17.64 -19.54
N LEU A 443 -0.17 -18.40 -20.05
CA LEU A 443 0.34 -18.22 -21.42
C LEU A 443 -0.75 -18.44 -22.47
N ALA A 444 -1.57 -19.50 -22.31
CA ALA A 444 -2.69 -19.75 -23.22
C ALA A 444 -3.74 -18.63 -23.20
N GLN A 445 -3.93 -17.97 -22.05
CA GLN A 445 -4.87 -16.85 -21.89
C GLN A 445 -4.28 -15.51 -22.38
N LEU A 446 -2.96 -15.34 -22.28
CA LEU A 446 -2.26 -14.16 -22.80
C LEU A 446 -2.06 -14.22 -24.33
N GLU A 447 -1.98 -15.41 -24.92
CA GLU A 447 -1.72 -15.59 -26.35
C GLU A 447 -2.73 -14.83 -27.26
N PRO A 448 -4.05 -14.78 -26.98
CA PRO A 448 -4.99 -13.96 -27.74
C PRO A 448 -4.79 -12.45 -27.56
N VAL A 449 -4.15 -12.01 -26.47
CA VAL A 449 -3.87 -10.58 -26.16
C VAL A 449 -2.53 -10.14 -26.78
N PHE A 450 -1.52 -11.00 -26.71
CA PHE A 450 -0.22 -10.81 -27.32
C PHE A 450 0.17 -12.03 -28.18
N PRO A 451 -0.40 -12.18 -29.39
CA PRO A 451 -0.05 -13.29 -30.28
C PRO A 451 1.46 -13.48 -30.48
N GLY A 452 1.94 -14.71 -30.27
CA GLY A 452 3.35 -15.09 -30.32
C GLY A 452 4.07 -15.06 -28.97
N LEU A 453 3.45 -14.55 -27.89
CA LEU A 453 4.09 -14.39 -26.59
C LEU A 453 4.57 -15.73 -25.99
N THR A 454 3.81 -16.80 -26.16
CA THR A 454 4.13 -18.11 -25.57
C THR A 454 5.50 -18.64 -26.02
N ALA A 455 5.90 -18.38 -27.26
CA ALA A 455 7.19 -18.81 -27.80
C ALA A 455 8.40 -18.18 -27.08
N HIS A 456 8.17 -17.06 -26.38
CA HIS A 456 9.20 -16.29 -25.68
C HIS A 456 9.35 -16.67 -24.20
N TRP A 457 8.50 -17.55 -23.66
CA TRP A 457 8.56 -17.91 -22.24
C TRP A 457 9.84 -18.66 -21.90
N THR A 458 10.54 -18.20 -20.86
CA THR A 458 11.84 -18.76 -20.44
C THR A 458 11.74 -20.01 -19.55
N GLY A 459 10.52 -20.45 -19.22
CA GLY A 459 10.27 -21.49 -18.23
C GLY A 459 10.27 -20.99 -16.77
N LYS A 460 10.60 -19.72 -16.52
CA LYS A 460 10.58 -19.14 -15.17
C LYS A 460 9.23 -18.52 -14.85
N ALA A 461 8.72 -18.82 -13.66
CA ALA A 461 7.55 -18.16 -13.10
C ALA A 461 7.58 -18.16 -11.57
N THR A 462 6.88 -17.21 -10.98
CA THR A 462 6.65 -17.11 -9.53
C THR A 462 5.18 -16.87 -9.23
N LEU A 463 4.64 -17.51 -8.20
CA LEU A 463 3.29 -17.28 -7.70
C LEU A 463 3.31 -16.78 -6.25
N ALA A 464 2.74 -15.61 -6.01
CA ALA A 464 2.36 -15.12 -4.68
C ALA A 464 0.85 -15.33 -4.46
N ALA A 465 0.46 -16.19 -3.54
CA ALA A 465 -0.92 -16.42 -3.12
C ALA A 465 -1.13 -15.86 -1.71
N TRP A 466 -1.35 -14.54 -1.60
CA TRP A 466 -1.50 -13.83 -0.33
C TRP A 466 -2.63 -14.32 0.58
N PRO A 467 -3.78 -14.81 0.07
CA PRO A 467 -4.81 -15.46 0.88
C PRO A 467 -4.28 -16.58 1.77
N LEU A 468 -3.25 -17.31 1.32
CA LEU A 468 -2.67 -18.44 2.01
C LEU A 468 -1.54 -18.06 2.98
N ASN A 469 -1.18 -16.77 3.06
CA ASN A 469 -0.12 -16.32 3.95
C ASN A 469 -0.63 -16.23 5.40
N PRO A 470 -0.05 -16.99 6.36
CA PRO A 470 -0.51 -17.03 7.75
C PRO A 470 -0.21 -15.76 8.56
N ASN A 471 0.47 -14.79 7.95
CA ASN A 471 0.80 -13.47 8.52
C ASN A 471 0.01 -12.33 7.85
N ALA A 472 -0.93 -12.65 6.94
CA ALA A 472 -1.73 -11.63 6.26
C ALA A 472 -3.18 -12.05 6.00
N TYR A 473 -3.41 -13.29 5.55
CA TYR A 473 -4.72 -13.82 5.11
C TYR A 473 -5.38 -12.98 3.99
N GLY A 474 -4.56 -12.50 3.06
CA GLY A 474 -4.99 -11.70 1.91
C GLY A 474 -4.17 -10.43 1.70
N SER A 475 -4.58 -9.67 0.70
CA SER A 475 -4.03 -8.38 0.31
C SER A 475 -5.09 -7.67 -0.54
N TYR A 476 -5.47 -6.40 -0.33
CA TYR A 476 -5.23 -5.56 0.85
C TYR A 476 -6.49 -5.43 1.70
N ALA A 477 -6.69 -4.37 2.48
CA ALA A 477 -7.98 -4.15 3.14
C ALA A 477 -9.05 -3.78 2.10
N GLY A 478 -10.12 -4.56 2.04
CA GLY A 478 -11.25 -4.33 1.14
C GLY A 478 -12.39 -3.58 1.83
N MET A 479 -13.25 -2.95 1.03
CA MET A 479 -14.41 -2.19 1.49
C MET A 479 -15.72 -2.94 1.16
N PRO A 480 -16.22 -3.80 2.08
CA PRO A 480 -17.45 -4.53 1.84
C PRO A 480 -18.67 -3.61 1.87
N LEU A 481 -19.81 -4.13 1.38
CA LEU A 481 -21.09 -3.42 1.39
C LEU A 481 -21.45 -2.92 2.79
N GLY A 482 -21.86 -1.66 2.87
CA GLY A 482 -22.29 -1.00 4.09
C GLY A 482 -21.18 -0.68 5.11
N TYR A 483 -19.92 -0.99 4.80
CA TYR A 483 -18.82 -0.83 5.75
C TYR A 483 -18.46 0.63 6.04
N ALA A 484 -18.23 1.42 4.98
CA ALA A 484 -17.67 2.77 5.10
C ALA A 484 -18.51 3.71 5.99
N HIS A 485 -19.84 3.73 5.83
CA HIS A 485 -20.70 4.60 6.63
C HIS A 485 -20.87 4.16 8.09
N GLN A 486 -20.50 2.92 8.43
CA GLN A 486 -20.59 2.38 9.79
C GLN A 486 -19.26 2.44 10.53
N TYR A 487 -18.15 2.27 9.81
CA TYR A 487 -16.82 2.06 10.40
C TYR A 487 -15.72 2.92 9.81
N GLY A 488 -15.93 3.55 8.65
CA GLY A 488 -14.88 4.31 7.95
C GLY A 488 -14.25 5.37 8.85
N GLY A 489 -12.93 5.34 8.98
CA GLY A 489 -12.13 6.17 9.88
C GLY A 489 -12.01 5.63 11.30
N TYR A 490 -12.92 4.75 11.75
CA TYR A 490 -12.87 4.16 13.08
C TYR A 490 -11.78 3.09 13.20
N GLU A 491 -11.29 2.54 12.10
CA GLU A 491 -10.23 1.55 12.05
C GLU A 491 -8.96 2.06 12.75
N GLY A 492 -8.62 3.34 12.53
CA GLY A 492 -7.48 4.02 13.14
C GLY A 492 -7.72 4.57 14.54
N VAL A 493 -8.97 4.64 15.03
CA VAL A 493 -9.26 5.23 16.35
C VAL A 493 -8.66 4.36 17.46
N ARG A 494 -7.77 4.97 18.28
CA ARG A 494 -7.14 4.30 19.42
C ARG A 494 -8.14 3.92 20.51
N GLN A 495 -7.77 2.94 21.32
CA GLN A 495 -8.55 2.42 22.45
C GLN A 495 -7.69 2.53 23.71
N GLY A 496 -7.82 3.65 24.44
CA GLY A 496 -6.91 3.99 25.53
C GLY A 496 -5.47 4.14 25.00
N ASN A 497 -4.54 3.33 25.55
CA ASN A 497 -3.13 3.27 25.14
C ASN A 497 -2.86 2.21 24.07
N THR A 498 -3.91 1.65 23.45
CA THR A 498 -3.76 0.79 22.27
C THR A 498 -4.04 1.59 21.00
N HIS A 499 -3.01 1.80 20.21
CA HIS A 499 -3.03 2.55 18.95
C HIS A 499 -3.09 1.56 17.78
N PHE A 500 -3.80 1.92 16.72
CA PHE A 500 -3.94 1.08 15.52
C PHE A 500 -3.17 1.72 14.37
N ALA A 501 -2.40 0.90 13.65
CA ALA A 501 -1.66 1.31 12.46
C ALA A 501 -1.75 0.23 11.37
N GLY A 502 -1.35 0.59 10.16
CA GLY A 502 -1.48 -0.24 8.96
C GLY A 502 -2.38 0.42 7.93
N GLU A 503 -2.22 0.02 6.67
CA GLU A 503 -2.90 0.65 5.52
C GLU A 503 -4.42 0.76 5.67
N HIS A 504 -5.06 -0.21 6.32
CA HIS A 504 -6.49 -0.23 6.62
C HIS A 504 -6.98 0.92 7.53
N THR A 505 -6.06 1.66 8.12
CA THR A 505 -6.35 2.82 8.97
C THR A 505 -6.07 4.15 8.29
N SER A 506 -5.64 4.16 7.02
CA SER A 506 -5.50 5.38 6.22
C SER A 506 -6.79 5.68 5.49
N ALA A 507 -7.27 6.92 5.59
CA ALA A 507 -8.49 7.35 4.89
C ALA A 507 -8.25 7.61 3.40
N MET A 508 -7.00 7.87 3.00
CA MET A 508 -6.66 8.34 1.65
C MET A 508 -5.83 7.34 0.86
N ALA A 509 -5.06 6.48 1.53
CA ALA A 509 -4.16 5.52 0.91
C ALA A 509 -4.38 4.09 1.45
N GLN A 510 -5.63 3.75 1.81
CA GLN A 510 -6.02 2.39 2.13
C GLN A 510 -5.63 1.44 0.99
N GLY A 511 -5.01 0.31 1.33
CA GLY A 511 -4.49 -0.67 0.38
C GLY A 511 -3.04 -0.46 -0.03
N TYR A 512 -2.48 0.74 0.16
CA TYR A 512 -1.16 1.09 -0.34
C TYR A 512 -0.06 1.01 0.73
N MET A 513 1.19 0.91 0.27
CA MET A 513 2.37 1.03 1.15
C MET A 513 2.40 2.40 1.85
N GLU A 514 1.92 3.44 1.15
CA GLU A 514 1.78 4.80 1.65
C GLU A 514 0.91 4.87 2.91
N GLY A 515 -0.32 4.36 2.86
CA GLY A 515 -1.20 4.33 4.02
C GLY A 515 -0.62 3.53 5.18
N GLY A 516 0.23 2.53 4.88
CA GLY A 516 1.04 1.85 5.88
C GLY A 516 2.05 2.78 6.55
N ALA A 517 2.87 3.49 5.79
CA ALA A 517 3.88 4.41 6.31
C ALA A 517 3.24 5.57 7.09
N GLU A 518 2.24 6.24 6.50
CA GLU A 518 1.47 7.34 7.09
C GLU A 518 0.87 6.94 8.45
N SER A 519 0.15 5.81 8.49
CA SER A 519 -0.52 5.37 9.72
C SER A 519 0.45 4.97 10.83
N GLY A 520 1.64 4.48 10.48
CA GLY A 520 2.71 4.20 11.43
C GLY A 520 3.22 5.46 12.11
N GLU A 521 3.45 6.51 11.33
CA GLU A 521 3.86 7.83 11.84
C GLU A 521 2.77 8.43 12.74
N ARG A 522 1.51 8.43 12.28
CA ARG A 522 0.37 8.88 13.09
C ARG A 522 0.29 8.18 14.44
N ALA A 523 0.35 6.84 14.45
CA ALA A 523 0.24 6.07 15.69
C ALA A 523 1.43 6.32 16.65
N ALA A 524 2.63 6.59 16.12
CA ALA A 524 3.75 7.01 16.94
C ALA A 524 3.55 8.41 17.52
N ASP A 525 3.02 9.35 16.74
CA ASP A 525 2.73 10.71 17.21
C ASP A 525 1.66 10.73 18.31
N GLU A 526 0.66 9.83 18.26
CA GLU A 526 -0.28 9.63 19.36
C GLU A 526 0.43 9.21 20.66
N VAL A 527 1.38 8.27 20.58
CA VAL A 527 2.19 7.84 21.73
C VAL A 527 3.07 8.99 22.23
N LEU A 528 3.74 9.72 21.34
CA LEU A 528 4.61 10.85 21.70
C LEU A 528 3.82 11.97 22.41
N THR A 529 2.59 12.23 21.96
CA THR A 529 1.68 13.19 22.59
C THR A 529 1.31 12.74 24.01
N ASP A 530 0.96 11.47 24.19
CA ASP A 530 0.63 10.92 25.52
C ASP A 530 1.84 10.98 26.48
N LEU A 531 3.07 10.93 25.95
CA LEU A 531 4.32 11.09 26.70
C LEU A 531 4.75 12.56 26.91
N GLY A 532 4.02 13.54 26.37
CA GLY A 532 4.36 14.96 26.45
C GLY A 532 5.61 15.36 25.68
N VAL A 533 5.96 14.59 24.63
CA VAL A 533 7.09 14.89 23.73
C VAL A 533 6.66 15.81 22.58
N LEU A 534 5.42 15.66 22.10
CA LEU A 534 4.78 16.52 21.09
C LEU A 534 3.73 17.45 21.69
#